data_AF-A0A2C5ZYH7-F1
#
_entry.id   AF-A0A2C5ZYH7-F1
#
_cell.length_a   1.000
_cell.length_b   1.000
_cell.length_c   1.000
_cell.angle_alpha   90.00
_cell.angle_beta   90.00
_cell.angle_gamma   90.00
#
_symmetry.space_group_name_H-M   'P 1'
#
loop_
_entity.id
_entity.type
_entity.pdbx_description
1 polymer ?
#
loop_
_entity_poly.entity_id
_entity_poly.type
_entity_poly.pdbx_seq_one_letter_code
_entity_poly.pdbx_strand_id
1 'polypeptide(L)'
;MKVLCLGLPRSGTESMAEALTVLGYQDVFHGKKHLENKETWAIVRRANAASFPSLPTYTGRPLRRDEWDELFGSCEAATELAAVFAVQLIEAYPEAKVILTERDFDKWQRSMNTLIDVLWNPAILLFSGRFFEPLMGNFAGTELRNSLLGFFEAGDADEIRRNARRTYDRHHRQGAKAYIKTTLATVARLMLPWLVAVAAVVFWLSRLVR
;
A
#
# COMPACT_ATOMS: atom_id res chain seq x y z
N MET A 1 -10.22 8.68 -4.69
CA MET A 1 -9.34 7.54 -4.98
C MET A 1 -9.71 6.85 -6.31
N LYS A 2 -8.76 6.70 -7.25
CA LYS A 2 -8.95 5.98 -8.53
C LYS A 2 -8.12 4.69 -8.63
N VAL A 3 -6.92 4.66 -8.03
CA VAL A 3 -6.01 3.51 -8.07
C VAL A 3 -5.43 3.18 -6.70
N LEU A 4 -5.59 1.94 -6.26
CA LEU A 4 -4.92 1.40 -5.09
C LEU A 4 -3.77 0.49 -5.53
N CYS A 5 -2.53 0.95 -5.37
CA CYS A 5 -1.36 0.10 -5.53
C CYS A 5 -1.00 -0.53 -4.18
N LEU A 6 -1.40 -1.80 -4.04
CA LEU A 6 -1.29 -2.57 -2.82
C LEU A 6 -0.01 -3.43 -2.78
N GLY A 7 1.04 -3.04 -3.51
CA GLY A 7 2.37 -3.62 -3.32
C GLY A 7 2.93 -3.29 -1.94
N LEU A 8 3.47 -4.29 -1.24
CA LEU A 8 4.07 -4.08 0.08
C LEU A 8 5.26 -3.11 0.04
N PRO A 9 5.62 -2.46 1.16
CA PRO A 9 6.87 -1.74 1.24
C PRO A 9 8.03 -2.61 0.71
N ARG A 10 8.94 -1.98 -0.04
CA ARG A 10 10.11 -2.65 -0.66
C ARG A 10 9.80 -3.56 -1.85
N SER A 11 8.61 -3.48 -2.45
CA SER A 11 8.26 -4.13 -3.73
C SER A 11 8.19 -3.17 -4.93
N GLY A 12 8.97 -2.07 -4.92
CA GLY A 12 8.99 -1.08 -5.99
C GLY A 12 7.87 -0.04 -5.93
N THR A 13 7.35 0.22 -4.73
CA THR A 13 6.23 1.16 -4.50
C THR A 13 6.56 2.60 -4.89
N GLU A 14 7.80 3.05 -4.69
CA GLU A 14 8.27 4.37 -5.11
C GLU A 14 8.23 4.53 -6.63
N SER A 15 8.83 3.58 -7.36
CA SER A 15 8.79 3.56 -8.83
C SER A 15 7.35 3.48 -9.36
N MET A 16 6.45 2.79 -8.65
CA MET A 16 5.03 2.77 -9.02
C MET A 16 4.36 4.11 -8.79
N ALA A 17 4.70 4.82 -7.71
CA ALA A 17 4.17 6.16 -7.45
C ALA A 17 4.62 7.15 -8.55
N GLU A 18 5.89 7.09 -8.96
CA GLU A 18 6.41 7.86 -10.09
C GLU A 18 5.71 7.50 -11.40
N ALA A 19 5.56 6.21 -11.71
CA ALA A 19 4.89 5.75 -12.92
C ALA A 19 3.42 6.23 -12.99
N LEU A 20 2.68 6.17 -11.89
CA LEU A 20 1.31 6.69 -11.83
C LEU A 20 1.27 8.20 -12.01
N THR A 21 2.24 8.93 -11.49
CA THR A 21 2.39 10.37 -11.72
C THR A 21 2.62 10.67 -13.20
N VAL A 22 3.52 9.92 -13.87
CA VAL A 22 3.78 10.04 -15.31
C VAL A 22 2.53 9.71 -16.15
N LEU A 23 1.72 8.74 -15.71
CA LEU A 23 0.43 8.40 -16.34
C LEU A 23 -0.67 9.45 -16.11
N GLY A 24 -0.38 10.52 -15.37
CA GLY A 24 -1.28 11.66 -15.19
C GLY A 24 -2.23 11.57 -13.99
N TYR A 25 -2.07 10.59 -13.10
CA TYR A 25 -2.83 10.55 -11.85
C TYR A 25 -2.40 11.71 -10.95
N GLN A 26 -3.38 12.47 -10.47
CA GLN A 26 -3.11 13.62 -9.60
C GLN A 26 -2.84 13.18 -8.16
N ASP A 27 -1.81 13.79 -7.56
CA ASP A 27 -1.44 13.60 -6.16
C ASP A 27 -1.36 12.13 -5.71
N VAL A 28 -0.28 11.43 -6.10
CA VAL A 28 -0.09 10.02 -5.74
C VAL A 28 0.46 9.90 -4.31
N PHE A 29 -0.34 9.30 -3.42
CA PHE A 29 0.06 9.08 -2.03
C PHE A 29 1.24 8.09 -1.94
N HIS A 30 2.35 8.55 -1.36
CA HIS A 30 3.55 7.76 -1.13
C HIS A 30 4.37 8.29 0.06
N GLY A 31 5.19 7.42 0.66
CA GLY A 31 5.95 7.69 1.88
C GLY A 31 6.76 8.97 1.87
N LYS A 32 7.46 9.27 0.77
CA LYS A 32 8.33 10.46 0.67
C LYS A 32 7.60 11.80 0.64
N LYS A 33 6.34 11.84 0.21
CA LYS A 33 5.61 13.10 -0.02
C LYS A 33 4.56 13.40 1.03
N HIS A 34 3.94 12.36 1.62
CA HIS A 34 2.76 12.53 2.46
C HIS A 34 2.98 12.16 3.94
N LEU A 35 4.06 11.44 4.25
CA LEU A 35 4.38 11.05 5.63
C LEU A 35 5.19 12.10 6.40
N GLU A 36 5.48 13.25 5.79
CA GLU A 36 6.11 14.37 6.49
C GLU A 36 5.09 15.27 7.22
N ASN A 37 3.80 15.14 6.89
CA ASN A 37 2.72 15.89 7.55
C ASN A 37 2.34 15.23 8.89
N LYS A 38 2.39 15.99 9.99
CA LYS A 38 1.98 15.54 11.33
C LYS A 38 0.53 15.06 11.40
N GLU A 39 -0.36 15.63 10.61
CA GLU A 39 -1.80 15.29 10.60
C GLU A 39 -2.03 13.90 10.01
N THR A 40 -1.22 13.50 9.01
CA THR A 40 -1.20 12.15 8.46
C THR A 40 -1.07 11.11 9.56
N TRP A 41 -0.14 11.30 10.51
CA TRP A 41 0.13 10.31 11.55
C TRP A 41 -0.94 10.21 12.62
N ALA A 42 -1.73 11.28 12.84
CA ALA A 42 -2.92 11.19 13.69
C ALA A 42 -3.98 10.28 13.06
N ILE A 43 -4.17 10.36 11.74
CA ILE A 43 -5.09 9.47 11.01
C ILE A 43 -4.55 8.04 10.98
N VAL A 44 -3.24 7.86 10.75
CA VAL A 44 -2.60 6.52 10.80
C VAL A 44 -2.70 5.89 12.18
N ARG A 45 -2.58 6.66 13.27
CA ARG A 45 -2.84 6.17 14.63
C ARG A 45 -4.27 5.61 14.77
N ARG A 46 -5.28 6.35 14.29
CA ARG A 46 -6.67 5.87 14.28
C ARG A 46 -6.82 4.60 13.44
N ALA A 47 -6.19 4.57 12.27
CA ALA A 47 -6.18 3.40 11.39
C ALA A 47 -5.53 2.18 12.06
N ASN A 48 -4.38 2.34 12.72
CA ASN A 48 -3.71 1.28 13.47
C ASN A 48 -4.61 0.71 14.56
N ALA A 49 -5.18 1.61 15.39
CA ALA A 49 -6.12 1.27 16.46
C ALA A 49 -7.39 0.58 15.93
N ALA A 50 -7.85 0.92 14.73
CA ALA A 50 -9.01 0.28 14.11
C ALA A 50 -8.69 -1.11 13.56
N SER A 51 -7.47 -1.32 13.06
CA SER A 51 -7.14 -2.42 12.15
C SER A 51 -6.54 -3.64 12.83
N PHE A 52 -5.79 -3.45 13.91
CA PHE A 52 -4.84 -4.47 14.36
C PHE A 52 -5.12 -4.93 15.80
N PRO A 53 -5.77 -6.11 15.99
CA PRO A 53 -6.05 -6.67 17.31
C PRO A 53 -4.82 -6.96 18.18
N SER A 54 -3.65 -7.13 17.56
CA SER A 54 -2.39 -7.33 18.29
C SER A 54 -1.86 -6.08 18.97
N LEU A 55 -2.38 -4.89 18.63
CA LEU A 55 -1.94 -3.64 19.24
C LEU A 55 -2.73 -3.36 20.53
N PRO A 56 -2.09 -2.84 21.60
CA PRO A 56 -2.78 -2.43 22.83
C PRO A 56 -3.82 -1.33 22.61
N THR A 57 -3.69 -0.56 21.54
CA THR A 57 -4.59 0.53 21.16
C THR A 57 -5.80 0.06 20.35
N TYR A 58 -5.98 -1.26 20.17
CA TYR A 58 -7.05 -1.79 19.34
C TYR A 58 -8.44 -1.41 19.86
N THR A 59 -9.26 -0.87 18.96
CA THR A 59 -10.64 -0.44 19.22
C THR A 59 -11.66 -1.27 18.45
N GLY A 60 -11.23 -1.97 17.39
CA GLY A 60 -12.12 -2.77 16.53
C GLY A 60 -13.17 -1.97 15.76
N ARG A 61 -12.97 -0.66 15.59
CA ARG A 61 -13.84 0.20 14.77
C ARG A 61 -13.14 0.55 13.45
N PRO A 62 -13.39 -0.17 12.33
CA PRO A 62 -12.83 0.17 11.03
C PRO A 62 -13.13 1.62 10.65
N LEU A 63 -12.16 2.27 10.00
CA LEU A 63 -12.37 3.62 9.48
C LEU A 63 -13.38 3.58 8.33
N ARG A 64 -14.28 4.56 8.32
CA ARG A 64 -15.21 4.80 7.21
C ARG A 64 -14.50 5.54 6.06
N ARG A 65 -15.11 5.55 4.87
CA ARG A 65 -14.56 6.21 3.67
C ARG A 65 -14.18 7.67 3.93
N ASP A 66 -15.05 8.44 4.58
CA ASP A 66 -14.79 9.85 4.91
C ASP A 66 -13.60 10.03 5.88
N GLU A 67 -13.39 9.10 6.81
CA GLU A 67 -12.21 9.09 7.67
C GLU A 67 -10.94 8.71 6.89
N TRP A 68 -11.05 7.84 5.88
CA TRP A 68 -9.96 7.57 4.94
C TRP A 68 -9.68 8.74 4.00
N ASP A 69 -10.70 9.50 3.62
CA ASP A 69 -10.58 10.69 2.78
C ASP A 69 -9.82 11.83 3.50
N GLU A 70 -9.79 11.84 4.83
CA GLU A 70 -8.86 12.73 5.57
C GLU A 70 -7.39 12.46 5.20
N LEU A 71 -7.04 11.21 4.84
CA LEU A 71 -5.69 10.80 4.47
C LEU A 71 -5.46 10.76 2.96
N PHE A 72 -6.45 10.27 2.21
CA PHE A 72 -6.34 9.97 0.79
C PHE A 72 -7.24 10.82 -0.11
N GLY A 73 -8.04 11.73 0.45
CA GLY A 73 -9.13 12.41 -0.26
C GLY A 73 -8.65 13.34 -1.38
N SER A 74 -7.46 13.94 -1.24
CA SER A 74 -6.82 14.73 -2.30
C SER A 74 -6.15 13.85 -3.37
N CYS A 75 -5.95 12.57 -3.09
CA CYS A 75 -5.14 11.67 -3.90
C CYS A 75 -5.97 10.86 -4.89
N GLU A 76 -5.50 10.79 -6.14
CA GLU A 76 -6.09 9.89 -7.14
C GLU A 76 -5.51 8.48 -7.09
N ALA A 77 -4.33 8.31 -6.53
CA ALA A 77 -3.75 7.00 -6.31
C ALA A 77 -3.02 6.90 -4.97
N ALA A 78 -2.91 5.69 -4.43
CA ALA A 78 -2.15 5.44 -3.21
C ALA A 78 -1.26 4.21 -3.34
N THR A 79 -0.07 4.29 -2.73
CA THR A 79 0.95 3.24 -2.70
C THR A 79 1.44 2.99 -1.28
N GLU A 80 2.24 1.94 -1.08
CA GLU A 80 2.98 1.66 0.16
C GLU A 80 2.09 1.48 1.40
N LEU A 81 1.77 2.55 2.14
CA LEU A 81 0.92 2.49 3.33
C LEU A 81 -0.48 1.95 3.00
N ALA A 82 -0.95 2.20 1.78
CA ALA A 82 -2.20 1.61 1.29
C ALA A 82 -2.19 0.07 1.31
N ALA A 83 -1.04 -0.56 1.09
CA ALA A 83 -0.92 -2.02 1.15
C ALA A 83 -1.15 -2.56 2.56
N VAL A 84 -0.73 -1.83 3.60
CA VAL A 84 -0.91 -2.22 5.00
C VAL A 84 -2.39 -2.27 5.39
N PHE A 85 -3.20 -1.38 4.81
CA PHE A 85 -4.65 -1.28 5.03
C PHE A 85 -5.48 -1.83 3.86
N ALA A 86 -4.89 -2.69 3.03
CA ALA A 86 -5.45 -3.13 1.75
C ALA A 86 -6.94 -3.53 1.81
N VAL A 87 -7.30 -4.42 2.74
CA VAL A 87 -8.68 -4.93 2.85
C VAL A 87 -9.67 -3.80 3.10
N GLN A 88 -9.38 -2.93 4.06
CA GLN A 88 -10.25 -1.81 4.42
C GLN A 88 -10.33 -0.77 3.30
N LEU A 89 -9.23 -0.51 2.60
CA LEU A 89 -9.22 0.45 1.49
C LEU A 89 -9.96 -0.09 0.26
N ILE A 90 -9.92 -1.39 0.00
CA ILE A 90 -10.72 -2.02 -1.06
C ILE A 90 -12.21 -1.92 -0.74
N GLU A 91 -12.59 -2.11 0.54
CA GLU A 91 -13.98 -1.96 0.98
C GLU A 91 -14.44 -0.49 0.98
N ALA A 92 -13.55 0.42 1.37
CA ALA A 92 -13.82 1.85 1.37
C ALA A 92 -13.91 2.43 -0.04
N TYR A 93 -13.10 1.95 -0.99
CA TYR A 93 -13.01 2.41 -2.37
C TYR A 93 -13.23 1.27 -3.40
N PRO A 94 -14.42 0.64 -3.45
CA PRO A 94 -14.71 -0.48 -4.34
C PRO A 94 -14.63 -0.14 -5.83
N GLU A 95 -14.70 1.14 -6.20
CA GLU A 95 -14.53 1.65 -7.56
C GLU A 95 -13.08 1.77 -8.01
N ALA A 96 -12.12 1.78 -7.06
CA ALA A 96 -10.72 1.96 -7.38
C ALA A 96 -10.15 0.73 -8.09
N LYS A 97 -9.32 0.96 -9.11
CA LYS A 97 -8.54 -0.12 -9.73
C LYS A 97 -7.46 -0.57 -8.75
N VAL A 98 -7.24 -1.88 -8.67
CA VAL A 98 -6.23 -2.44 -7.77
C VAL A 98 -5.03 -2.92 -8.59
N ILE A 99 -3.84 -2.48 -8.19
CA ILE A 99 -2.55 -2.96 -8.68
C ILE A 99 -1.86 -3.67 -7.51
N LEU A 100 -1.39 -4.89 -7.72
CA LEU A 100 -0.58 -5.62 -6.75
C LEU A 100 0.79 -5.87 -7.38
N THR A 101 1.84 -5.25 -6.83
CA THR A 101 3.21 -5.55 -7.25
C THR A 101 3.77 -6.70 -6.42
N GLU A 102 4.39 -7.65 -7.09
CA GLU A 102 5.01 -8.81 -6.48
C GLU A 102 6.53 -8.77 -6.69
N ARG A 103 7.27 -9.25 -5.69
CA ARG A 103 8.72 -9.42 -5.75
C ARG A 103 9.05 -10.82 -5.23
N ASP A 104 10.13 -11.43 -5.72
CA ASP A 104 10.64 -12.65 -5.11
C ASP A 104 10.78 -12.49 -3.58
N PHE A 105 10.26 -13.44 -2.81
CA PHE A 105 10.11 -13.33 -1.36
C PHE A 105 11.44 -13.10 -0.66
N ASP A 106 12.48 -13.86 -1.01
CA ASP A 106 13.78 -13.76 -0.34
C ASP A 106 14.44 -12.41 -0.63
N LYS A 107 14.33 -11.91 -1.87
CA LYS A 107 14.78 -10.56 -2.25
C LYS A 107 13.99 -9.48 -1.54
N TRP A 108 12.67 -9.64 -1.42
CA TRP A 108 11.81 -8.70 -0.70
C TRP A 108 12.15 -8.67 0.79
N GLN A 109 12.25 -9.84 1.45
CA GLN A 109 12.53 -9.95 2.88
C GLN A 109 13.88 -9.33 3.24
N ARG A 110 14.93 -9.58 2.45
CA ARG A 110 16.23 -8.92 2.65
C ARG A 110 16.10 -7.39 2.60
N SER A 111 15.31 -6.86 1.67
CA SER A 111 15.08 -5.41 1.56
C SER A 111 14.15 -4.85 2.65
N MET A 112 13.22 -5.66 3.16
CA MET A 112 12.36 -5.31 4.28
C MET A 112 13.16 -5.27 5.59
N ASN A 113 14.10 -6.19 5.77
CA ASN A 113 14.98 -6.20 6.96
C ASN A 113 15.77 -4.91 7.09
N THR A 114 16.28 -4.32 6.00
CA THR A 114 16.96 -3.02 6.09
C THR A 114 16.05 -1.89 6.59
N LEU A 115 14.76 -1.92 6.25
CA LEU A 115 13.79 -0.96 6.77
C LEU A 115 13.51 -1.21 8.26
N ILE A 116 13.35 -2.48 8.66
CA ILE A 116 13.15 -2.87 10.06
C ILE A 116 14.35 -2.44 10.92
N ASP A 117 15.57 -2.65 10.44
CA ASP A 117 16.80 -2.28 11.14
C ASP A 117 16.88 -0.77 11.42
N VAL A 118 16.41 0.05 10.47
CA VAL A 118 16.33 1.51 10.66
C VAL A 118 15.25 1.87 11.68
N LEU A 119 14.06 1.30 11.57
CA LEU A 119 12.93 1.65 12.44
C LEU A 119 13.12 1.22 13.89
N TRP A 120 13.88 0.14 14.13
CA TRP A 120 14.22 -0.39 15.45
C TRP A 120 15.66 -0.09 15.89
N ASN A 121 16.36 0.83 15.20
CA ASN A 121 17.69 1.25 15.63
C ASN A 121 17.60 1.91 17.03
N PRO A 122 18.34 1.42 18.05
CA PRO A 122 18.23 1.94 19.41
C PRO A 122 18.54 3.44 19.55
N ALA A 123 19.47 3.97 18.74
CA ALA A 123 19.79 5.39 18.75
C ALA A 123 18.64 6.22 18.17
N ILE A 124 18.03 5.76 17.07
CA ILE A 124 16.84 6.40 16.49
C ILE A 124 15.68 6.33 17.46
N LEU A 125 15.44 5.18 18.11
CA LEU A 125 14.37 5.03 19.10
C LEU A 125 14.56 5.95 20.31
N LEU A 126 15.78 5.99 20.84
CA LEU A 126 16.10 6.87 21.97
C LEU A 126 15.92 8.34 21.59
N PHE A 127 16.45 8.76 20.45
CA PHE A 127 16.37 10.15 20.00
C PHE A 127 14.93 10.55 19.64
N SER A 128 14.25 9.75 18.83
CA SER A 128 12.88 10.02 18.39
C SER A 128 11.91 10.00 19.57
N GLY A 129 11.85 8.91 20.32
CA GLY A 129 10.86 8.72 21.38
C GLY A 129 11.06 9.63 22.60
N ARG A 130 12.30 9.97 22.94
CA ARG A 130 12.59 10.77 24.15
C ARG A 130 12.60 12.27 23.90
N PHE A 131 12.95 12.71 22.69
CA PHE A 131 13.16 14.13 22.39
C PHE A 131 12.30 14.62 21.25
N PHE A 132 12.33 13.96 20.08
CA PHE A 132 11.70 14.51 18.87
C PHE A 132 10.17 14.40 18.86
N GLU A 133 9.61 13.22 19.10
CA GLU A 133 8.16 12.99 19.01
C GLU A 133 7.38 13.80 20.07
N PRO A 134 7.80 13.84 21.36
CA PRO A 134 7.10 14.63 22.38
C PRO A 134 7.23 16.14 22.16
N LEU A 135 8.40 16.60 21.70
CA LEU A 135 8.67 18.03 21.49
C LEU A 135 7.91 18.58 20.28
N MET A 136 7.85 17.82 19.19
CA MET A 136 7.25 18.26 17.92
C MET A 136 5.80 17.81 17.75
N GLY A 137 5.30 16.94 18.63
CA GLY A 137 4.00 16.28 18.48
C GLY A 137 3.91 15.40 17.23
N ASN A 138 5.05 14.97 16.68
CA ASN A 138 5.14 14.16 15.48
C ASN A 138 5.43 12.70 15.84
N PHE A 139 4.43 11.84 15.73
CA PHE A 139 4.52 10.42 16.10
C PHE A 139 4.82 9.49 14.92
N ALA A 140 5.44 10.02 13.85
CA ALA A 140 5.71 9.28 12.62
C ALA A 140 6.40 7.93 12.83
N GLY A 141 7.49 7.92 13.59
CA GLY A 141 8.25 6.71 13.86
C GLY A 141 7.41 5.70 14.62
N THR A 142 6.74 6.14 15.69
CA THR A 142 5.87 5.29 16.51
C THR A 142 4.71 4.70 15.71
N GLU A 143 4.00 5.50 14.93
CA GLU A 143 2.83 4.98 14.20
C GLU A 143 3.22 4.12 13.01
N LEU A 144 4.35 4.39 12.33
CA LEU A 144 4.87 3.47 11.33
C LEU A 144 5.26 2.12 11.92
N ARG A 145 5.92 2.11 13.10
CA ARG A 145 6.22 0.87 13.83
C ARG A 145 4.95 0.13 14.21
N ASN A 146 3.93 0.83 14.73
CA ASN A 146 2.63 0.24 15.07
C ASN A 146 1.96 -0.38 13.84
N SER A 147 2.01 0.30 12.68
CA SER A 147 1.48 -0.24 11.43
C SER A 147 2.18 -1.55 11.05
N LEU A 148 3.51 -1.63 11.18
CA LEU A 148 4.26 -2.85 10.90
C LEU A 148 3.99 -3.95 11.94
N LEU A 149 4.04 -3.64 13.24
CA LEU A 149 3.74 -4.60 14.30
C LEU A 149 2.33 -5.19 14.14
N GLY A 150 1.34 -4.34 13.87
CA GLY A 150 -0.02 -4.76 13.61
C GLY A 150 -0.16 -5.61 12.34
N PHE A 151 0.40 -5.15 11.23
CA PHE A 151 0.31 -5.84 9.93
C PHE A 151 0.97 -7.22 9.94
N PHE A 152 2.12 -7.35 10.63
CA PHE A 152 2.85 -8.61 10.75
C PHE A 152 2.37 -9.48 11.93
N GLU A 153 1.42 -9.00 12.74
CA GLU A 153 0.96 -9.64 13.99
C GLU A 153 2.14 -9.98 14.91
N ALA A 154 2.95 -8.97 15.20
CA ALA A 154 4.21 -9.08 15.92
C ALA A 154 4.23 -8.12 17.13
N GLY A 155 4.88 -8.54 18.21
CA GLY A 155 5.20 -7.71 19.37
C GLY A 155 6.54 -6.97 19.24
N ASP A 156 7.45 -7.46 18.38
CA ASP A 156 8.77 -6.86 18.17
C ASP A 156 9.31 -7.07 16.73
N ALA A 157 10.49 -6.50 16.46
CA ALA A 157 11.15 -6.60 15.16
C ALA A 157 11.52 -8.05 14.77
N ASP A 158 11.85 -8.90 15.74
CA ASP A 158 12.23 -10.29 15.45
C ASP A 158 11.01 -11.12 15.10
N GLU A 159 9.87 -10.86 15.74
CA GLU A 159 8.58 -11.42 15.35
C GLU A 159 8.14 -10.94 13.97
N ILE A 160 8.37 -9.68 13.60
CA ILE A 160 8.14 -9.21 12.22
C ILE A 160 8.91 -10.09 11.24
N ARG A 161 10.21 -10.32 11.50
CA ARG A 161 11.06 -11.15 10.63
C ARG A 161 10.58 -12.61 10.57
N ARG A 162 10.18 -13.20 11.71
CA ARG A 162 9.63 -14.57 11.80
C ARG A 162 8.31 -14.70 11.05
N ASN A 163 7.43 -13.72 11.16
CA ASN A 163 6.10 -13.75 10.57
C ASN A 163 6.08 -13.32 9.09
N ALA A 164 7.20 -12.82 8.56
CA ALA A 164 7.28 -12.18 7.25
C ALA A 164 6.73 -13.04 6.12
N ARG A 165 7.08 -14.34 6.06
CA ARG A 165 6.60 -15.25 5.01
C ARG A 165 5.08 -15.40 5.04
N ARG A 166 4.53 -15.71 6.21
CA ARG A 166 3.09 -15.90 6.41
C ARG A 166 2.32 -14.62 6.03
N THR A 167 2.80 -13.47 6.46
CA THR A 167 2.17 -12.17 6.20
C THR A 167 2.24 -11.80 4.71
N TYR A 168 3.40 -12.02 4.06
CA TYR A 168 3.58 -11.81 2.63
C TYR A 168 2.60 -12.65 1.80
N ASP A 169 2.54 -13.95 2.07
CA ASP A 169 1.66 -14.88 1.36
C ASP A 169 0.17 -14.56 1.61
N ARG A 170 -0.19 -14.18 2.84
CA ARG A 170 -1.55 -13.73 3.19
C ARG A 170 -1.94 -12.50 2.39
N HIS A 171 -1.08 -11.48 2.36
CA HIS A 171 -1.33 -10.22 1.68
C HIS A 171 -1.54 -10.42 0.18
N HIS A 172 -0.66 -11.19 -0.46
CA HIS A 172 -0.78 -11.46 -1.89
C HIS A 172 -2.03 -12.30 -2.22
N ARG A 173 -2.39 -13.26 -1.35
CA ARG A 173 -3.63 -14.03 -1.50
C ARG A 173 -4.88 -13.13 -1.37
N GLN A 174 -4.90 -12.20 -0.41
CA GLN A 174 -5.99 -11.25 -0.24
C GLN A 174 -6.09 -10.29 -1.42
N GLY A 175 -4.96 -9.72 -1.86
CA GLY A 175 -4.89 -8.85 -3.03
C GLY A 175 -5.32 -9.54 -4.33
N ALA A 176 -4.93 -10.80 -4.53
CA ALA A 176 -5.35 -11.60 -5.69
C ALA A 176 -6.87 -11.83 -5.72
N LYS A 177 -7.51 -12.08 -4.56
CA LYS A 177 -8.98 -12.20 -4.47
C LYS A 177 -9.68 -10.89 -4.83
N ALA A 178 -9.16 -9.76 -4.37
CA ALA A 178 -9.68 -8.44 -4.73
C ALA A 178 -9.52 -8.16 -6.23
N TYR A 179 -8.40 -8.58 -6.83
CA TYR A 179 -8.11 -8.45 -8.26
C TYR A 179 -9.11 -9.20 -9.15
N ILE A 180 -9.50 -10.43 -8.79
CA ILE A 180 -10.48 -11.23 -9.56
C ILE A 180 -11.84 -10.49 -9.69
N LYS A 181 -12.22 -9.69 -8.69
CA LYS A 181 -13.45 -8.88 -8.71
C LYS A 181 -13.38 -7.69 -9.67
N THR A 182 -12.19 -7.08 -9.83
CA THR A 182 -11.99 -5.83 -10.60
C THR A 182 -11.59 -6.08 -12.07
N THR A 183 -10.96 -7.22 -12.36
CA THR A 183 -10.37 -7.54 -13.68
C THR A 183 -11.41 -7.92 -14.73
N LEU A 184 -12.48 -8.63 -14.38
CA LEU A 184 -13.54 -8.99 -15.35
C LEU A 184 -14.18 -7.74 -15.99
N ALA A 185 -14.32 -6.64 -15.24
CA ALA A 185 -14.85 -5.38 -15.75
C ALA A 185 -13.81 -4.52 -16.50
N THR A 186 -12.53 -4.62 -16.13
CA THR A 186 -11.47 -3.72 -16.64
C THR A 186 -10.71 -4.29 -17.83
N VAL A 187 -10.38 -5.60 -17.83
CA VAL A 187 -9.73 -6.26 -18.97
C VAL A 187 -10.65 -6.31 -20.19
N ALA A 188 -11.95 -6.55 -19.98
CA ALA A 188 -12.95 -6.48 -21.04
C ALA A 188 -13.06 -5.07 -21.68
N ARG A 189 -12.70 -4.00 -20.95
CA ARG A 189 -12.77 -2.61 -21.43
C ARG A 189 -11.45 -2.09 -21.98
N LEU A 190 -10.32 -2.54 -21.44
CA LEU A 190 -8.98 -2.10 -21.85
C LEU A 190 -8.38 -2.93 -22.99
N MET A 191 -8.71 -4.23 -23.09
CA MET A 191 -8.18 -5.07 -24.16
C MET A 191 -9.05 -5.08 -25.41
N LEU A 192 -10.31 -4.66 -25.33
CA LEU A 192 -11.20 -4.63 -26.50
C LEU A 192 -10.69 -3.70 -27.62
N PRO A 193 -10.20 -2.48 -27.35
CA PRO A 193 -9.64 -1.63 -28.40
C PRO A 193 -8.38 -2.22 -29.02
N TRP A 194 -7.53 -2.87 -28.21
CA TRP A 194 -6.29 -3.50 -28.66
C TRP A 194 -6.56 -4.76 -29.49
N LEU A 195 -7.52 -5.60 -29.09
CA LEU A 195 -7.94 -6.79 -29.83
C LEU A 195 -8.63 -6.42 -31.15
N VAL A 196 -9.47 -5.38 -31.16
CA VAL A 196 -10.09 -4.85 -32.38
C VAL A 196 -9.03 -4.28 -33.34
N ALA A 197 -8.04 -3.56 -32.82
CA ALA A 197 -6.94 -3.04 -33.64
C ALA A 197 -6.09 -4.16 -34.25
N VAL A 198 -5.75 -5.19 -33.46
CA VAL A 198 -5.01 -6.36 -33.96
C VAL A 198 -5.82 -7.12 -35.01
N ALA A 199 -7.12 -7.34 -34.79
CA ALA A 199 -7.99 -7.99 -35.77
C ALA A 199 -8.11 -7.20 -37.08
N ALA A 200 -8.19 -5.86 -37.01
CA ALA A 200 -8.23 -4.99 -38.19
C ALA A 200 -6.92 -5.03 -38.98
N VAL A 201 -5.77 -5.05 -38.31
CA VAL A 201 -4.45 -5.17 -38.95
C VAL A 201 -4.28 -6.52 -39.63
N VAL A 202 -4.65 -7.62 -38.97
CA VAL A 202 -4.60 -8.97 -39.55
C VAL A 202 -5.53 -9.08 -40.76
N PHE A 203 -6.75 -8.53 -40.67
CA PHE A 203 -7.70 -8.49 -41.78
C PHE A 203 -7.17 -7.70 -42.98
N TRP A 204 -6.56 -6.53 -42.74
CA TRP A 204 -5.97 -5.71 -43.79
C TRP A 204 -4.78 -6.41 -44.46
N LEU A 205 -3.87 -7.00 -43.69
CA LEU A 205 -2.74 -7.77 -44.21
C LEU A 205 -3.21 -8.97 -45.06
N SER A 206 -4.30 -9.64 -44.67
CA SER A 206 -4.86 -10.77 -45.44
C SER A 206 -5.38 -10.39 -46.83
N ARG A 207 -5.69 -9.11 -47.07
CA ARG A 207 -6.12 -8.59 -48.39
C ARG A 207 -4.97 -8.14 -49.28
N LEU A 208 -3.78 -7.93 -48.72
CA LEU A 208 -2.56 -7.55 -49.48
C LEU A 208 -1.79 -8.75 -50.04
N VAL A 209 -2.05 -9.95 -49.50
CA VAL A 209 -1.41 -11.21 -49.92
C VAL A 209 -2.32 -11.99 -50.89
N ARG A 210 -3.21 -11.29 -51.62
CA ARG A 210 -4.02 -11.83 -52.72
C ARG A 210 -3.82 -11.00 -53.97
#